data_AF-A0A1Y2W3S5-F1
#
_entry.id   AF-A0A1Y2W3S5-F1
#
_cell.length_a   1.000
_cell.length_b   1.000
_cell.length_c   1.000
_cell.angle_alpha   90.00
_cell.angle_beta   90.00
_cell.angle_gamma   90.00
#
_symmetry.space_group_name_H-M   'P 1'
#
loop_
_entity.id
_entity.type
_entity.pdbx_description
1 polymer ?
#
loop_
_entity_poly.entity_id
_entity_poly.type
_entity_poly.pdbx_seq_one_letter_code
_entity_poly.pdbx_strand_id
1 'polypeptide(L)'
;MVPATTKEKWKGAGEISDTKKPLVEDILRVDVPYLDAACEEGFRFRVAKASPRQAIADTEILGCKIPEGTEMFMNYHINRDPTPVEEPKLNPSSQAAAAKFEDR
;
A
#
# COMPACT_ATOMS: atom_id res chain seq x y z
N MET A 1 -0.54 -14.85 26.33
CA MET A 1 0.91 -15.14 26.24
C MET A 1 1.33 -14.91 24.80
N VAL A 2 1.72 -13.68 24.45
CA VAL A 2 2.25 -13.32 23.11
C VAL A 2 3.73 -13.65 23.13
N PRO A 3 4.29 -14.37 22.13
CA PRO A 3 5.70 -14.76 22.17
C PRO A 3 6.58 -13.50 22.10
N ALA A 4 7.57 -13.46 22.98
CA ALA A 4 8.46 -12.33 23.24
C ALA A 4 9.52 -12.12 22.14
N THR A 5 9.15 -12.12 20.86
CA THR A 5 10.11 -12.01 19.74
C THR A 5 10.11 -10.65 19.05
N THR A 6 9.18 -9.74 19.39
CA THR A 6 9.09 -8.44 18.71
C THR A 6 10.13 -7.42 19.19
N LYS A 7 10.69 -7.55 20.40
CA LYS A 7 11.65 -6.56 20.92
C LYS A 7 13.08 -6.73 20.40
N GLU A 8 13.48 -7.94 20.01
CA GLU A 8 14.87 -8.21 19.56
C GLU A 8 15.12 -7.79 18.11
N LYS A 9 14.08 -7.70 17.27
CA LYS A 9 14.23 -7.23 15.88
C LYS A 9 14.45 -5.72 15.75
N TRP A 10 14.19 -4.94 16.81
CA TRP A 10 14.38 -3.48 16.81
C TRP A 10 15.76 -3.05 17.34
N LYS A 11 16.68 -3.98 17.59
CA LYS A 11 18.06 -3.68 18.02
C LYS A 11 18.98 -3.17 16.89
N GLY A 12 18.54 -3.22 15.64
CA GLY A 12 19.26 -2.68 14.47
C GLY A 12 19.03 -1.19 14.23
N ALA A 13 17.97 -0.61 14.82
CA ALA A 13 17.85 0.83 14.95
C ALA A 13 18.70 1.23 16.16
N GLY A 14 19.94 1.66 15.89
CA GLY A 14 20.82 2.20 16.92
C GLY A 14 20.07 3.18 17.82
N GLU A 15 20.46 3.21 19.09
CA GLU A 15 19.98 4.14 20.11
C GLU A 15 19.72 5.52 19.48
N ILE A 16 18.45 5.84 19.26
CA ILE A 16 18.04 7.10 18.63
C ILE A 16 18.25 8.16 19.70
N SER A 17 19.48 8.68 19.78
CA SER A 17 19.74 9.91 20.52
C SER A 17 18.80 10.96 19.95
N ASP A 18 17.96 11.53 20.79
CA ASP A 18 16.84 12.43 20.45
C ASP A 18 17.28 13.77 19.78
N THR A 19 18.54 13.86 19.33
CA THR A 19 19.22 15.10 18.97
C THR A 19 19.83 15.11 17.57
N LYS A 20 19.96 13.97 16.88
CA LYS A 20 20.54 13.92 15.52
C LYS A 20 19.48 13.60 14.48
N LYS A 21 19.07 14.62 13.72
CA LYS A 21 18.23 14.43 12.53
C LYS A 21 19.00 13.57 11.51
N PRO A 22 18.36 12.58 10.88
CA PRO A 22 19.01 11.79 9.86
C PRO A 22 19.37 12.66 8.65
N LEU A 23 20.50 12.37 8.00
CA LEU A 23 20.85 12.99 6.73
C LEU A 23 20.01 12.35 5.61
N VAL A 24 19.81 13.09 4.51
CA VAL A 24 19.05 12.58 3.35
C VAL A 24 19.66 11.28 2.82
N GLU A 25 20.98 11.20 2.76
CA GLU A 25 21.68 10.00 2.31
C GLU A 25 21.40 8.78 3.19
N ASP A 26 21.26 8.98 4.50
CA ASP A 26 20.98 7.90 5.44
C ASP A 26 19.53 7.39 5.23
N ILE A 27 18.57 8.30 5.06
CA ILE A 27 17.17 7.95 4.80
C ILE A 27 17.04 7.13 3.50
N LEU A 28 17.74 7.53 2.45
CA LEU A 28 17.65 6.87 1.14
C LEU A 28 18.38 5.52 1.07
N ARG A 29 19.34 5.27 1.96
CA ARG A 29 20.17 4.04 1.96
C ARG A 29 19.66 2.96 2.91
N VAL A 30 18.96 3.35 3.99
CA VAL A 30 18.51 2.40 5.00
C VAL A 30 17.26 1.68 4.50
N ASP A 31 17.35 0.35 4.42
CA ASP A 31 16.20 -0.53 4.15
C ASP A 31 15.40 -0.75 5.45
N VAL A 32 14.18 -0.22 5.50
CA VAL A 32 13.26 -0.38 6.63
C VAL A 32 11.93 -0.93 6.13
N PRO A 33 11.79 -2.27 5.96
CA PRO A 33 10.64 -2.87 5.29
C PRO A 33 9.27 -2.51 5.92
N TYR A 34 9.25 -2.29 7.23
CA TYR A 34 8.02 -1.89 7.93
C TYR A 34 7.62 -0.43 7.67
N LEU A 35 8.61 0.46 7.51
CA LEU A 35 8.35 1.87 7.19
C LEU A 35 7.79 1.97 5.77
N ASP A 36 8.37 1.23 4.83
CA ASP A 36 7.89 1.17 3.45
C ASP A 36 6.45 0.68 3.40
N ALA A 37 6.15 -0.45 4.05
CA ALA A 37 4.79 -0.98 4.14
C ALA A 37 3.81 0.02 4.77
N ALA A 38 4.22 0.76 5.81
CA ALA A 38 3.39 1.78 6.44
C ALA A 38 3.16 3.00 5.53
N CYS A 39 4.17 3.43 4.79
CA CYS A 39 4.06 4.49 3.79
C CYS A 39 3.13 4.08 2.64
N GLU A 40 3.32 2.88 2.08
CA GLU A 40 2.47 2.30 1.03
C GLU A 40 1.01 2.22 1.47
N GLU A 41 0.75 1.71 2.67
CA GLU A 41 -0.59 1.59 3.22
C GLU A 41 -1.22 2.96 3.53
N GLY A 42 -0.41 3.90 4.01
CA GLY A 42 -0.82 5.30 4.20
C GLY A 42 -1.26 5.93 2.88
N PHE A 43 -0.52 5.68 1.81
CA PHE A 43 -0.90 6.13 0.48
C PHE A 43 -2.14 5.40 -0.06
N ARG A 44 -2.26 4.09 0.15
CA ARG A 44 -3.44 3.31 -0.24
C ARG A 44 -4.73 3.87 0.35
N PHE A 45 -4.70 4.37 1.59
CA PHE A 45 -5.89 4.84 2.29
C PHE A 45 -6.17 6.35 2.17
N ARG A 46 -5.14 7.20 2.04
CA ARG A 46 -5.28 8.67 2.21
C ARG A 46 -4.70 9.53 1.09
N VAL A 47 -4.44 9.00 -0.10
CA VAL A 47 -4.03 9.83 -1.26
C VAL A 47 -5.15 10.73 -1.78
N ALA A 48 -4.78 11.66 -2.67
CA ALA A 48 -5.73 12.39 -3.50
C ALA A 48 -6.76 11.42 -4.09
N LYS A 49 -8.01 11.87 -4.22
CA LYS A 49 -9.11 10.97 -4.61
C LYS A 49 -9.08 10.62 -6.11
N ALA A 50 -8.57 11.52 -6.95
CA ALA A 50 -8.46 11.30 -8.38
C ALA A 50 -7.36 12.16 -9.01
N SER A 51 -6.89 11.76 -10.18
CA SER A 51 -6.01 12.55 -11.04
C SER A 51 -6.72 12.90 -12.35
N PRO A 52 -6.85 14.20 -12.69
CA PRO A 52 -7.35 14.61 -13.99
C PRO A 52 -6.29 14.38 -15.08
N ARG A 53 -6.73 13.95 -16.25
CA ARG A 53 -5.93 13.77 -17.47
C ARG A 53 -6.72 14.27 -18.67
N GLN A 54 -6.03 14.65 -19.72
CA GLN A 54 -6.64 14.98 -21.01
C GLN A 54 -6.01 14.10 -22.10
N ALA A 55 -6.85 13.50 -22.94
CA ALA A 55 -6.39 12.75 -24.09
C ALA A 55 -5.74 13.72 -25.10
N ILE A 56 -4.46 13.50 -25.42
CA ILE A 56 -3.71 14.33 -26.39
C ILE A 56 -3.86 13.84 -27.84
N ALA A 57 -4.45 12.66 -28.02
CA ALA A 57 -4.75 12.05 -29.30
C ALA A 57 -5.85 11.01 -29.08
N ASP A 58 -6.51 10.59 -30.17
CA ASP A 58 -7.43 9.46 -30.15
C ASP A 58 -6.72 8.20 -29.63
N THR A 59 -7.25 7.63 -28.54
CA THR A 59 -6.66 6.47 -27.87
C THR A 59 -7.73 5.44 -27.52
N GLU A 60 -7.29 4.25 -27.12
CA GLU A 60 -8.17 3.17 -26.67
C GLU A 60 -7.69 2.66 -25.32
N ILE A 61 -8.59 2.66 -24.32
CA ILE A 61 -8.31 2.18 -22.97
C ILE A 61 -9.32 1.08 -22.64
N LEU A 62 -8.84 -0.13 -22.37
CA LEU A 62 -9.67 -1.30 -22.03
C LEU A 62 -10.79 -1.60 -23.06
N GLY A 63 -10.53 -1.36 -24.35
CA GLY A 63 -11.52 -1.55 -25.41
C GLY A 63 -12.42 -0.33 -25.67
N CYS A 64 -12.31 0.72 -24.85
CA CYS A 64 -13.09 1.95 -24.99
C CYS A 64 -12.31 2.98 -25.81
N LYS A 65 -12.88 3.46 -26.92
CA LYS A 65 -12.30 4.55 -27.71
C LYS A 65 -12.50 5.88 -27.00
N ILE A 66 -11.42 6.64 -26.85
CA ILE A 66 -11.36 7.92 -26.17
C ILE A 66 -10.80 8.94 -27.17
N PRO A 67 -11.63 9.86 -27.68
CA PRO A 67 -11.18 10.88 -28.63
C PRO A 67 -10.19 11.87 -28.03
N GLU A 68 -9.38 12.50 -28.88
CA GLU A 68 -8.55 13.64 -28.54
C GLU A 68 -9.37 14.75 -27.84
N GLY A 69 -8.77 15.38 -26.82
CA GLY A 69 -9.39 16.45 -26.06
C GLY A 69 -10.31 15.98 -24.93
N THR A 70 -10.56 14.67 -24.80
CA THR A 70 -11.39 14.13 -23.71
C THR A 70 -10.72 14.34 -22.36
N GLU A 71 -11.41 14.98 -21.42
CA GLU A 71 -11.01 15.06 -20.02
C GLU A 71 -11.43 13.79 -19.27
N MET A 72 -10.49 13.22 -18.53
CA MET A 72 -10.66 11.98 -17.78
C MET A 72 -10.30 12.20 -16.32
N PHE A 73 -11.09 11.62 -15.42
CA PHE A 73 -10.76 11.54 -14.00
C PHE A 73 -10.38 10.11 -13.63
N MET A 74 -9.11 9.87 -13.37
CA MET A 74 -8.65 8.58 -12.84
C MET A 74 -8.88 8.55 -11.33
N ASN A 75 -9.90 7.82 -10.89
CA ASN A 75 -10.18 7.62 -9.47
C ASN A 75 -9.17 6.64 -8.87
N TYR A 76 -8.53 7.02 -7.76
CA TYR A 76 -7.61 6.14 -7.03
C TYR A 76 -8.36 5.21 -6.05
N HIS A 77 -9.62 5.50 -5.75
CA HIS A 77 -10.47 4.60 -4.99
C HIS A 77 -11.06 3.53 -5.90
N ILE A 78 -10.70 2.28 -5.63
CA ILE A 78 -11.39 1.12 -6.19
C ILE A 78 -12.65 0.91 -5.36
N ASN A 79 -13.75 1.54 -5.75
CA ASN A 79 -15.09 1.32 -5.16
C ASN A 79 -15.74 0.06 -5.74
N ARG A 80 -15.04 -1.06 -5.71
CA ARG A 80 -15.55 -2.36 -6.13
C ARG A 80 -15.17 -3.38 -5.07
N ASP A 81 -16.06 -4.33 -4.83
CA ASP A 81 -15.74 -5.48 -4.01
C ASP A 81 -14.48 -6.17 -4.56
N PRO A 82 -13.54 -6.57 -3.67
CA PRO A 82 -12.38 -7.34 -4.07
C PRO A 82 -12.83 -8.54 -4.91
N THR A 83 -12.06 -8.87 -5.95
CA THR A 83 -12.37 -10.07 -6.73
C THR A 83 -12.25 -11.28 -5.79
N PRO A 84 -13.26 -12.15 -5.71
CA PRO A 84 -13.19 -13.33 -4.85
C PRO A 84 -11.99 -14.19 -5.24
N VAL A 85 -11.10 -14.43 -4.28
CA VAL A 85 -9.97 -15.36 -4.44
C VAL A 85 -10.32 -16.64 -3.69
N GLU A 86 -10.04 -17.79 -4.29
CA GLU A 86 -10.24 -19.07 -3.61
C GLU A 86 -9.37 -19.14 -2.34
N GLU A 87 -9.99 -19.45 -1.19
CA GLU A 87 -9.36 -19.53 0.13
C GLU A 87 -8.03 -20.32 0.18
N PRO A 88 -7.88 -21.50 -0.48
CA PRO A 88 -6.61 -22.24 -0.46
C PRO A 88 -5.46 -21.52 -1.18
N LYS A 89 -5.75 -20.53 -2.03
CA LYS A 89 -4.73 -19.70 -2.72
C LYS A 89 -4.29 -18.49 -1.90
N LEU A 90 -4.98 -18.18 -0.80
CA LEU A 90 -4.60 -17.11 0.10
C LEU A 90 -3.40 -17.51 0.96
N ASN A 91 -2.72 -16.51 1.51
CA ASN A 91 -1.61 -16.78 2.42
C ASN A 91 -2.14 -17.35 3.76
N PRO A 92 -1.33 -18.12 4.52
CA PRO A 92 -1.75 -18.75 5.77
C PRO A 92 -2.23 -17.76 6.84
N SER A 93 -1.68 -16.54 6.87
CA SER A 93 -2.11 -15.49 7.82
C SER A 93 -3.50 -14.95 7.53
N SER A 94 -3.88 -14.82 6.26
CA SER A 94 -5.21 -14.40 5.81
C SER A 94 -6.24 -15.49 6.12
N GLN A 95 -5.91 -16.77 5.86
CA GLN A 95 -6.77 -17.91 6.22
C GLN A 95 -7.02 -17.96 7.74
N ALA A 96 -5.97 -17.77 8.55
CA ALA A 96 -6.09 -17.72 10.00
C ALA A 96 -6.88 -16.50 10.51
N ALA A 97 -6.91 -15.40 9.75
CA ALA A 97 -7.74 -14.24 10.06
C ALA A 97 -9.22 -14.50 9.72
N ALA A 98 -9.50 -15.15 8.58
CA ALA A 98 -10.85 -15.55 8.19
C ALA A 98 -11.50 -16.47 9.24
N ALA A 99 -10.76 -17.49 9.71
CA ALA A 99 -11.22 -18.40 10.76
C ALA A 99 -11.59 -17.71 12.09
N LYS A 100 -11.00 -16.54 12.40
CA LYS A 100 -11.33 -15.76 13.60
C LYS A 100 -12.58 -14.89 13.42
N PHE A 101 -12.95 -14.58 12.18
CA PHE A 101 -14.14 -13.80 11.87
C PHE A 101 -15.41 -14.64 11.89
N GLU A 102 -15.32 -15.95 11.63
CA GLU A 102 -16.45 -16.88 11.67
C GLU A 102 -16.87 -17.31 13.10
N ASP A 103 -16.00 -17.11 14.10
CA ASP A 103 -16.23 -17.48 15.51
C ASP A 103 -16.88 -16.33 16.34
N ARG A 104 -17.53 -15.37 15.68
CA ARG A 104 -18.22 -14.21 16.29
C ARG A 104 -19.68 -14.15 15.89
#